data_AF-A0A355AXN8-F1
#
_entry.id   AF-A0A355AXN8-F1
#
_cell.length_a   1.000
_cell.length_b   1.000
_cell.length_c   1.000
_cell.angle_alpha   90.00
_cell.angle_beta   90.00
_cell.angle_gamma   90.00
#
_symmetry.space_group_name_H-M   'P 1'
#
loop_
_entity.id
_entity.type
_entity.pdbx_description
1 polymer ?
#
loop_
_entity_poly.entity_id
_entity_poly.type
_entity_poly.pdbx_seq_one_letter_code
_entity_poly.pdbx_strand_id
1 'polypeptide(L)' 'MTKFRAKKILVPVDFSAFSEGALETAADLPQIQDGELTLLHVMME' A
#
# COMPACT_ATOMS: atom_id res chain seq x y z
N MET A 1 -1.09 -19.79 16.13
CA MET A 1 -1.60 -18.72 15.25
C MET A 1 -0.45 -18.17 14.43
N THR A 2 -0.45 -18.35 13.12
CA THR A 2 0.57 -17.79 12.23
C THR A 2 0.34 -16.29 12.10
N LYS A 3 1.35 -15.46 12.40
CA LYS A 3 1.26 -14.02 12.19
C LYS A 3 1.05 -13.74 10.69
N PHE A 4 0.03 -12.96 10.35
CA PHE A 4 -0.16 -12.46 9.00
C PHE A 4 1.07 -11.65 8.58
N ARG A 5 1.68 -12.01 7.44
CA ARG A 5 2.78 -11.29 6.81
C ARG A 5 2.35 -10.88 5.41
N ALA A 6 2.00 -9.60 5.25
CA ALA A 6 1.72 -9.06 3.93
C ALA A 6 3.03 -8.91 3.15
N LYS A 7 3.25 -9.77 2.15
CA LYS A 7 4.40 -9.67 1.24
C LYS A 7 4.08 -8.95 -0.07
N LYS A 8 2.79 -8.75 -0.37
CA LYS A 8 2.30 -8.04 -1.54
C LYS A 8 1.15 -7.14 -1.08
N ILE A 9 1.30 -5.83 -1.27
CA ILE A 9 0.35 -4.82 -0.81
C ILE A 9 -0.05 -3.96 -2.00
N LEU A 10 -1.35 -3.82 -2.22
CA LEU A 10 -1.92 -2.92 -3.23
C LEU A 10 -2.40 -1.66 -2.51
N VAL A 11 -1.92 -0.50 -2.92
CA VAL A 11 -2.36 0.80 -2.42
C VAL A 11 -3.06 1.57 -3.54
N PRO A 12 -4.38 1.77 -3.45
CA PRO A 12 -5.09 2.68 -4.32
C PRO A 12 -4.61 4.12 -4.08
N VAL A 13 -4.32 4.84 -5.15
CA VAL A 13 -3.96 6.26 -5.11
C VAL A 13 -4.95 7.06 -5.95
N ASP A 14 -5.44 8.17 -5.42
CA ASP A 14 -6.31 9.12 -6.12
C ASP A 14 -5.78 10.56 -6.03
N PHE A 15 -4.54 10.71 -5.53
CA PHE A 15 -3.85 11.99 -5.27
C PHE A 15 -4.51 12.88 -4.22
N SER A 16 -5.46 12.36 -3.44
CA SER A 16 -5.93 13.02 -2.22
C SER A 16 -4.93 12.86 -1.08
N ALA A 17 -4.99 13.76 -0.09
CA ALA A 17 -4.21 13.65 1.14
C ALA A 17 -4.49 12.32 1.90
N PHE A 18 -5.68 11.72 1.72
CA PHE A 18 -5.99 10.42 2.31
C PHE A 18 -5.22 9.29 1.64
N SER A 19 -5.10 9.33 0.31
CA SER A 19 -4.31 8.33 -0.42
C SER A 19 -2.81 8.46 -0.16
N GLU A 20 -2.32 9.68 0.07
CA GLU A 20 -0.95 9.94 0.51
C GLU A 20 -0.68 9.30 1.88
N GLY A 21 -1.55 9.55 2.87
CA GLY A 21 -1.42 8.91 4.19
C GLY A 21 -1.51 7.37 4.15
N ALA A 22 -2.32 6.81 3.25
CA ALA A 22 -2.39 5.37 3.02
C ALA A 22 -1.08 4.81 2.42
N LEU A 23 -0.46 5.54 1.48
CA LEU A 23 0.84 5.20 0.91
C LEU A 23 1.94 5.23 1.98
N GLU A 24 2.02 6.30 2.77
CA GLU A 24 3.00 6.41 3.87
C GLU A 24 2.83 5.25 4.86
N THR A 25 1.59 4.98 5.28
CA THR A 25 1.28 3.87 6.19
C THR A 25 1.72 2.53 5.62
N ALA A 26 1.50 2.28 4.32
CA ALA A 26 1.90 1.04 3.68
C ALA A 26 3.42 0.91 3.54
N ALA A 27 4.12 2.00 3.22
CA ALA A 27 5.58 2.05 3.11
C ALA A 27 6.28 1.79 4.46
N ASP A 28 5.67 2.21 5.57
CA ASP A 28 6.20 2.01 6.92
C ASP A 28 5.97 0.59 7.49
N LEU A 29 5.23 -0.27 6.77
CA LEU A 29 5.00 -1.63 7.25
C LEU A 29 6.30 -2.45 7.27
N PRO A 30 6.71 -3.01 8.43
CA PRO A 30 7.97 -3.78 8.54
C PRO A 30 8.03 -5.00 7.60
N GLN A 31 6.87 -5.48 7.15
CA GLN A 31 6.71 -6.62 6.26
C GLN A 31 7.28 -6.36 4.85
N ILE A 32 7.40 -5.08 4.47
CA ILE A 32 7.69 -4.62 3.10
C ILE A 32 9.17 -4.61 2.75
N GLN A 33 10.07 -4.75 3.73
CA GLN A 33 11.52 -4.78 3.50
C GLN A 33 11.95 -5.85 2.48
N ASP A 34 11.21 -6.96 2.36
CA ASP A 34 11.32 -7.91 1.23
C ASP A 34 9.93 -8.21 0.63
N GLY A 35 9.11 -7.17 0.51
CA GLY A 35 7.76 -7.23 -0.04
C GLY A 35 7.64 -6.38 -1.30
N GLU A 36 6.46 -6.44 -1.89
CA GLU A 36 6.09 -5.67 -3.07
C GLU A 36 4.96 -4.71 -2.71
N LEU A 37 5.14 -3.44 -3.06
CA LEU A 37 4.12 -2.40 -2.95
C LEU A 37 3.68 -1.99 -4.36
N THR A 38 2.43 -2.27 -4.71
CA THR A 38 1.83 -1.89 -5.99
C THR A 38 0.94 -0.68 -5.80
N LEU A 39 1.19 0.40 -6.54
CA LEU A 39 0.31 1.57 -6.57
C LEU A 39 -0.71 1.43 -7.71
N LEU A 40 -1.98 1.68 -7.41
CA LEU A 40 -3.07 1.62 -8.39
C LEU A 40 -3.78 2.96 -8.45
N HIS A 41 -3.67 3.66 -9.57
CA HIS A 41 -4.49 4.82 -9.87
C HIS A 41 -5.66 4.42 -10.77
N VAL A 42 -6.90 4.69 -10.34
CA VAL A 42 -8.11 4.39 -11.11
C VAL A 42 -8.60 5.67 -11.78
N MET A 43 -8.69 5.63 -13.12
CA MET A 43 -9.25 6.70 -13.93
C MET A 43 -10.73 6.42 -14.20
N MET A 44 -11.57 7.46 -14.19
CA MET A 44 -12.94 7.39 -14.68
C MET A 44 -13.01 7.92 -16.12
N GLU A 45 -13.80 7.28 -16.98
CA GLU A 45 -14.17 7.78 -18.32
C GLU A 45 -15.34 8.76 -18.25
#